data_AF-A0AAW1VB18-F1
#
_entry.id   AF-A0AAW1VB18-F1
#
_cell.length_a   1.000
_cell.length_b   1.000
_cell.length_c   1.000
_cell.angle_alpha   90.00
_cell.angle_beta   90.00
_cell.angle_gamma   90.00
#
_symmetry.space_group_name_H-M   'P 1'
#
loop_
_entity.id
_entity.type
_entity.pdbx_description
1 polymer ?
#
loop_
_entity_poly.entity_id
_entity_poly.type
_entity_poly.pdbx_seq_one_letter_code
_entity_poly.pdbx_strand_id
1 'polypeptide(L)'
;MPQLGRGAVIEGSHTQRTSKTQKLQTIDEEFCGLDVNTPLGGEQPMSAVPVLLFSTRLTAVAATSTGDFTVVFIGTSAGHLKKVVVESSTSALEYGDITVEENSPVNADLRFDSQLMHLYVMTEKKVSKVKVQECRVYRNCLECLGAKDPYCGWCSLENNIAARTSVKDQELKSSMPKTVVASIQCDNFTKQW
;
A
#
# COMPACT_ATOMS: atom_id res chain seq x y z
N MET A 1 -17.78 -36.42 70.60
CA MET A 1 -17.16 -37.71 70.92
C MET A 1 -16.04 -37.96 69.93
N PRO A 2 -14.81 -38.28 70.39
CA PRO A 2 -13.67 -38.57 69.54
C PRO A 2 -13.72 -40.03 69.10
N GLN A 3 -13.20 -40.35 67.91
CA GLN A 3 -12.59 -41.66 67.67
C GLN A 3 -11.34 -41.51 66.81
N LEU A 4 -10.33 -42.20 67.31
CA LEU A 4 -8.92 -42.28 66.94
C LEU A 4 -8.73 -43.39 65.91
N GLY A 5 -7.85 -43.25 64.92
CA GLY A 5 -7.60 -44.36 63.99
C GLY A 5 -6.54 -44.18 62.91
N ARG A 6 -5.26 -44.26 63.32
CA ARG A 6 -4.12 -44.94 62.64
C ARG A 6 -3.81 -44.63 61.17
N GLY A 7 -2.77 -43.80 60.99
CA GLY A 7 -1.50 -44.13 60.32
C GLY A 7 -1.49 -44.70 58.90
N ALA A 8 -0.96 -43.92 57.96
CA ALA A 8 -0.10 -44.42 56.90
C ALA A 8 1.01 -43.39 56.65
N VAL A 9 2.26 -43.79 56.91
CA VAL A 9 3.46 -43.07 56.48
C VAL A 9 3.54 -43.24 54.96
N ILE A 10 3.51 -42.15 54.20
CA ILE A 10 3.92 -42.20 52.80
C ILE A 10 5.30 -41.56 52.73
N GLU A 11 6.28 -42.41 52.48
CA GLU A 11 7.68 -42.10 52.26
C GLU A 11 7.82 -40.97 51.23
N GLY A 12 8.70 -40.03 51.52
CA GLY A 12 9.05 -38.97 50.59
C GLY A 12 9.70 -39.56 49.34
N SER A 13 8.99 -39.51 48.20
CA SER A 13 9.68 -39.57 46.93
C SER A 13 10.41 -38.25 46.74
N HIS A 14 11.71 -38.28 46.95
CA HIS A 14 12.63 -37.21 46.58
C HIS A 14 12.60 -37.08 45.04
N THR A 15 11.58 -36.44 44.49
CA THR A 15 11.54 -36.12 43.06
C THR A 15 12.54 -35.00 42.85
N GLN A 16 13.74 -35.43 42.44
CA GLN A 16 14.85 -34.62 42.01
C GLN A 16 14.30 -33.43 41.22
N ARG A 17 14.52 -32.21 41.74
CA ARG A 17 14.26 -30.96 41.04
C ARG A 17 15.15 -30.99 39.81
N THR A 18 14.66 -31.58 38.72
CA THR A 18 15.31 -31.50 37.43
C THR A 18 15.36 -30.01 37.13
N SER A 19 16.55 -29.44 37.21
CA SER A 19 16.86 -28.18 36.55
C SER A 19 16.52 -28.42 35.09
N LYS A 20 15.28 -28.09 34.69
CA LYS A 20 14.96 -27.90 33.29
C LYS A 20 15.77 -26.67 32.92
N THR A 21 16.97 -26.89 32.41
CA THR A 21 17.60 -25.92 31.53
C THR A 21 16.57 -25.68 30.44
N GLN A 22 15.86 -24.56 30.54
CA GLN A 22 14.86 -24.15 29.58
C GLN A 22 15.62 -23.97 28.28
N LYS A 23 15.57 -25.01 27.43
CA LYS A 23 16.11 -24.96 26.09
C LYS A 23 15.46 -23.74 25.45
N LEU A 24 16.27 -22.75 25.08
CA LEU A 24 15.77 -21.58 24.37
C LEU A 24 14.98 -22.12 23.18
N GLN A 25 13.66 -21.97 23.22
CA GLN A 25 12.83 -22.22 22.05
C GLN A 25 13.40 -21.34 20.94
N THR A 26 13.52 -21.89 19.74
CA THR A 26 13.94 -21.12 18.58
C THR A 26 13.01 -19.92 18.46
N ILE A 27 13.57 -18.72 18.62
CA ILE A 27 12.85 -17.48 18.33
C ILE A 27 12.89 -17.33 16.81
N ASP A 28 11.72 -17.26 16.21
CA ASP A 28 11.50 -17.05 14.78
C ASP A 28 10.52 -15.88 14.56
N GLU A 29 10.15 -15.65 13.31
CA GLU A 29 9.21 -14.58 12.92
C GLU A 29 7.80 -14.78 13.51
N GLU A 30 7.48 -15.96 14.04
CA GLU A 30 6.18 -16.28 14.65
C GLU A 30 6.19 -16.16 16.18
N PHE A 31 7.31 -15.73 16.76
CA PHE A 31 7.46 -15.63 18.21
C PHE A 31 6.48 -14.64 18.84
N CYS A 32 5.60 -15.13 19.71
CA CYS A 32 4.56 -14.34 20.39
C CYS A 32 4.91 -13.91 21.83
N GLY A 33 6.19 -13.96 22.22
CA GLY A 33 6.63 -13.52 23.55
C GLY A 33 6.67 -14.62 24.62
N LEU A 34 7.28 -14.26 25.76
CA LEU A 34 7.32 -15.04 27.00
C LEU A 34 7.09 -14.08 28.19
N ASP A 35 6.83 -14.64 29.37
CA ASP A 35 6.68 -13.88 30.63
C ASP A 35 7.97 -13.16 31.08
N VAL A 36 9.08 -13.37 30.38
CA VAL A 36 10.38 -12.75 30.65
C VAL A 36 10.76 -11.78 29.53
N ASN A 37 11.53 -10.75 29.88
CA ASN A 37 12.03 -9.71 28.96
C ASN A 37 10.94 -8.83 28.31
N THR A 38 9.70 -8.85 28.80
CA THR A 38 8.62 -7.97 28.34
C THR A 38 8.49 -6.74 29.26
N PRO A 39 8.39 -5.50 28.73
CA PRO A 39 8.41 -5.13 27.32
C PRO A 39 9.82 -5.10 26.71
N LEU A 40 9.94 -5.54 25.45
CA LEU A 40 11.17 -5.42 24.66
C LEU A 40 11.22 -4.09 23.91
N GLY A 41 12.37 -3.43 23.95
CA GLY A 41 12.73 -2.33 23.05
C GLY A 41 13.91 -2.75 22.17
N GLY A 42 13.90 -2.36 20.89
CA GLY A 42 15.01 -2.57 19.97
C GLY A 42 15.91 -1.34 19.88
N GLU A 43 17.23 -1.52 19.93
CA GLU A 43 18.19 -0.43 19.74
C GLU A 43 18.54 -0.20 18.26
N GLN A 44 18.52 -1.27 17.45
CA GLN A 44 18.85 -1.19 16.03
C GLN A 44 17.61 -0.84 15.19
N PRO A 45 17.61 0.31 14.48
CA PRO A 45 16.47 0.71 13.67
C PRO A 45 16.39 -0.07 12.35
N MET A 46 15.18 -0.16 11.80
CA MET A 46 14.95 -0.59 10.43
C MET A 46 15.22 0.58 9.47
N SER A 47 16.05 0.36 8.46
CA SER A 47 16.47 1.40 7.49
C SER A 47 15.88 1.14 6.11
N ALA A 48 15.47 2.21 5.43
CA ALA A 48 15.01 2.18 4.04
C ALA A 48 15.42 3.46 3.30
N VAL A 49 15.58 3.36 1.98
CA VAL A 49 15.83 4.52 1.10
C VAL A 49 14.50 4.96 0.49
N PRO A 50 14.15 6.26 0.52
CA PRO A 50 12.89 6.73 -0.05
C PRO A 50 12.88 6.62 -1.58
N VAL A 51 11.75 6.20 -2.15
CA VAL A 51 11.55 6.14 -3.61
C VAL A 51 11.21 7.50 -4.23
N LEU A 52 10.71 8.45 -3.42
CA LEU A 52 10.39 9.82 -3.80
C LEU A 52 10.60 10.78 -2.63
N LEU A 53 10.94 12.03 -2.96
CA LEU A 53 11.08 13.13 -2.02
C LEU A 53 10.14 14.27 -2.42
N PHE A 54 9.57 14.95 -1.41
CA PHE A 54 8.65 16.06 -1.61
C PHE A 54 9.17 17.30 -0.88
N SER A 55 8.93 18.48 -1.45
CA SER A 55 9.28 19.77 -0.84
C SER A 55 8.30 20.21 0.25
N THR A 56 7.08 19.64 0.26
CA THR A 56 6.04 19.91 1.25
C THR A 56 5.96 18.78 2.27
N ARG A 57 5.54 19.11 3.50
CA ARG A 57 5.35 18.11 4.55
C ARG A 57 4.17 17.21 4.19
N LEU A 58 4.41 15.91 4.21
CA LEU A 58 3.38 14.87 4.02
C LEU A 58 2.64 14.63 5.35
N THR A 59 1.33 14.44 5.29
CA THR A 59 0.46 14.31 6.47
C THR A 59 -0.42 13.07 6.46
N ALA A 60 -0.59 12.44 5.30
CA ALA A 60 -1.44 11.26 5.16
C ALA A 60 -0.93 10.34 4.05
N VAL A 61 -1.23 9.05 4.16
CA VAL A 61 -0.90 8.04 3.14
C VAL A 61 -1.98 6.98 3.06
N ALA A 62 -2.36 6.58 1.84
CA ALA A 62 -3.16 5.40 1.57
C ALA A 62 -2.65 4.75 0.29
N ALA A 63 -2.69 3.42 0.21
CA ALA A 63 -2.23 2.69 -0.95
C ALA A 63 -3.28 1.68 -1.43
N THR A 64 -3.30 1.45 -2.73
CA THR A 64 -4.11 0.41 -3.38
C THR A 64 -3.32 -0.19 -4.54
N SER A 65 -3.81 -1.29 -5.10
CA SER A 65 -3.23 -1.95 -6.27
C SER A 65 -4.19 -1.91 -7.46
N THR A 66 -3.65 -1.74 -8.66
CA THR A 66 -4.40 -1.89 -9.93
C THR A 66 -3.54 -2.67 -10.92
N GLY A 67 -3.97 -3.89 -11.25
CA GLY A 67 -3.11 -4.86 -11.94
C GLY A 67 -1.81 -5.05 -11.16
N ASP A 68 -0.67 -4.88 -11.83
CA ASP A 68 0.67 -5.03 -11.25
C ASP A 68 1.21 -3.74 -10.61
N PHE A 69 0.43 -2.66 -10.58
CA PHE A 69 0.87 -1.37 -10.07
C PHE A 69 0.39 -1.13 -8.65
N THR A 70 1.30 -0.68 -7.79
CA THR A 70 0.93 -0.07 -6.51
C THR A 70 0.76 1.43 -6.70
N VAL A 71 -0.39 1.95 -6.29
CA VAL A 71 -0.71 3.38 -6.33
C VAL A 71 -0.84 3.90 -4.91
N VAL A 72 -0.12 4.97 -4.63
CA VAL A 72 -0.09 5.64 -3.33
C VAL A 72 -0.70 7.02 -3.46
N PHE A 73 -1.64 7.32 -2.57
CA PHE A 73 -2.25 8.62 -2.38
C PHE A 73 -1.63 9.26 -1.15
N ILE A 74 -1.11 10.48 -1.32
CA ILE A 74 -0.37 11.17 -0.27
C ILE A 74 -1.03 12.52 -0.02
N GLY A 75 -1.45 12.74 1.23
CA GLY A 75 -1.95 14.05 1.68
C GLY A 75 -0.80 14.95 2.11
N THR A 76 -0.89 16.24 1.81
CA THR A 76 0.12 17.24 2.21
C THR A 76 -0.43 18.23 3.22
N SER A 77 0.47 18.91 3.93
CA SER A 77 0.12 20.01 4.83
C SER A 77 -0.42 21.24 4.12
N ALA A 78 -0.25 21.35 2.81
CA ALA A 78 -0.79 22.44 2.00
C ALA A 78 -2.22 22.14 1.49
N GLY A 79 -2.76 20.95 1.78
CA GLY A 79 -4.10 20.56 1.36
C GLY A 79 -4.18 19.97 -0.04
N HIS A 80 -3.07 19.42 -0.51
CA HIS A 80 -2.99 18.68 -1.77
C HIS A 80 -3.06 17.18 -1.52
N LEU A 81 -3.60 16.47 -2.50
CA LEU A 81 -3.58 15.03 -2.60
C LEU A 81 -2.76 14.64 -3.83
N LYS A 82 -1.55 14.12 -3.59
CA LYS A 82 -0.66 13.60 -4.63
C LYS A 82 -1.03 12.17 -4.97
N LYS A 83 -0.90 11.80 -6.24
CA LYS A 83 -1.03 10.42 -6.74
C LYS A 83 0.31 9.95 -7.27
N VAL A 84 0.77 8.82 -6.75
CA VAL A 84 2.08 8.24 -7.04
C VAL A 84 1.91 6.80 -7.49
N VAL A 85 2.61 6.40 -8.55
CA VAL A 85 2.78 5.00 -8.90
C VAL A 85 4.16 4.53 -8.44
N VAL A 86 4.22 3.43 -7.70
CA VAL A 86 5.47 2.80 -7.27
C VAL A 86 5.81 1.71 -8.29
N GLU A 87 6.96 1.83 -8.94
CA GLU A 87 7.39 0.92 -10.00
C GLU A 87 8.38 -0.14 -9.49
N SER A 88 9.17 0.20 -8.46
CA SER A 88 10.10 -0.71 -7.80
C SER A 88 10.44 -0.22 -6.39
N SER A 89 11.29 -0.95 -5.67
CA SER A 89 11.85 -0.52 -4.39
C SER A 89 12.74 0.73 -4.47
N THR A 90 13.07 1.20 -5.68
CA THR A 90 13.96 2.34 -5.92
C THR A 90 13.37 3.40 -6.87
N SER A 91 12.17 3.17 -7.41
CA SER A 91 11.56 4.06 -8.40
C SER A 91 10.06 4.23 -8.14
N ALA A 92 9.63 5.49 -8.11
CA ALA A 92 8.23 5.86 -8.12
C ALA A 92 8.06 7.18 -8.89
N LEU A 93 6.84 7.43 -9.37
CA LEU A 93 6.50 8.61 -10.17
C LEU A 93 5.23 9.27 -9.63
N GLU A 94 5.31 10.56 -9.31
CA GLU A 94 4.12 11.40 -9.13
C GLU A 94 3.49 11.66 -10.52
N TYR A 95 2.23 11.30 -10.68
CA TYR A 95 1.49 11.48 -11.94
C TYR A 95 0.25 12.36 -11.80
N GLY A 96 -0.11 12.75 -10.57
CA GLY A 96 -1.27 13.61 -10.34
C GLY A 96 -1.16 14.40 -9.04
N ASP A 97 -1.75 15.59 -9.05
CA ASP A 97 -1.87 16.50 -7.91
C ASP A 97 -3.26 17.13 -7.91
N ILE A 98 -3.99 16.96 -6.81
CA ILE A 98 -5.34 17.47 -6.63
C ILE A 98 -5.37 18.39 -5.41
N THR A 99 -5.73 19.65 -5.62
CA THR A 99 -6.05 20.56 -4.52
C THR A 99 -7.38 20.16 -3.88
N VAL A 100 -7.35 19.74 -2.61
CA VAL A 100 -8.54 19.36 -1.84
C VAL A 100 -9.14 20.59 -1.16
N GLU A 101 -8.29 21.34 -0.46
CA GLU A 101 -8.58 22.63 0.17
C GLU A 101 -7.26 23.37 0.42
N GLU A 102 -7.04 24.48 -0.27
CA GLU A 102 -5.81 25.26 -0.18
C GLU A 102 -5.48 25.67 1.26
N ASN A 103 -4.21 25.49 1.66
CA ASN A 103 -3.69 25.83 3.00
C ASN A 103 -4.35 25.08 4.17
N SER A 104 -5.07 23.98 3.92
CA SER A 104 -5.64 23.13 4.98
C SER A 104 -5.02 21.73 4.95
N PRO A 105 -4.25 21.32 5.97
CA PRO A 105 -3.61 20.01 5.99
C PRO A 105 -4.59 18.85 5.78
N VAL A 106 -4.21 17.91 4.93
CA VAL A 106 -4.97 16.66 4.78
C VAL A 106 -4.83 15.82 6.04
N ASN A 107 -5.94 15.37 6.60
CA ASN A 107 -6.01 14.50 7.76
C ASN A 107 -5.40 13.11 7.43
N ALA A 108 -4.73 12.49 8.40
CA ALA A 108 -4.09 11.18 8.25
C ALA A 108 -5.07 10.07 7.85
N ASP A 109 -6.36 10.20 8.16
CA ASP A 109 -7.41 9.23 7.82
C ASP A 109 -7.87 9.34 6.37
N LEU A 110 -7.04 8.82 5.46
CA LEU A 110 -7.44 8.48 4.10
C LEU A 110 -8.15 7.13 4.08
N ARG A 111 -9.32 7.06 3.44
CA ARG A 111 -10.13 5.83 3.37
C ARG A 111 -10.74 5.63 1.99
N PHE A 112 -10.52 4.45 1.41
CA PHE A 112 -11.21 4.06 0.19
C PHE A 112 -12.66 3.67 0.47
N ASP A 113 -13.53 3.82 -0.53
CA ASP A 113 -14.83 3.15 -0.51
C ASP A 113 -14.66 1.63 -0.68
N SER A 114 -15.74 0.87 -0.46
CA SER A 114 -15.71 -0.59 -0.49
C SER A 114 -15.35 -1.18 -1.86
N GLN A 115 -15.42 -0.38 -2.93
CA GLN A 115 -15.10 -0.78 -4.30
C GLN A 115 -13.74 -0.26 -4.77
N LEU A 116 -13.02 0.47 -3.92
CA LEU A 116 -11.74 1.12 -4.26
C LEU A 116 -11.84 2.10 -5.45
N MET A 117 -13.03 2.67 -5.68
CA MET A 117 -13.30 3.59 -6.79
C MET A 117 -13.19 5.05 -6.36
N HIS A 118 -13.38 5.32 -5.07
CA HIS A 118 -13.22 6.65 -4.50
C HIS A 118 -12.36 6.62 -3.24
N LEU A 119 -11.66 7.71 -3.01
CA LEU A 119 -10.93 7.99 -1.79
C LEU A 119 -11.62 9.15 -1.06
N TYR A 120 -11.98 8.93 0.20
CA TYR A 120 -12.43 9.96 1.10
C TYR A 120 -11.22 10.67 1.69
N VAL A 121 -11.16 11.98 1.47
CA VAL A 121 -10.07 12.85 1.89
C VAL A 121 -10.64 13.95 2.76
N MET A 122 -10.12 14.04 3.98
CA MET A 122 -10.61 14.98 4.98
C MET A 122 -9.57 16.06 5.25
N THR A 123 -10.03 17.27 5.46
CA THR A 123 -9.26 18.38 6.06
C THR A 123 -9.92 18.76 7.39
N GLU A 124 -9.58 19.91 7.96
CA GLU A 124 -10.21 20.39 9.18
C GLU A 124 -11.73 20.61 9.02
N LYS A 125 -12.18 21.08 7.84
CA LYS A 125 -13.54 21.60 7.65
C LYS A 125 -14.31 20.92 6.53
N LYS A 126 -13.68 20.03 5.78
CA LYS A 126 -14.27 19.45 4.56
C LYS A 126 -13.94 17.98 4.43
N VAL A 127 -14.92 17.22 3.92
CA VAL A 127 -14.72 15.87 3.42
C VAL A 127 -14.94 15.88 1.92
N SER A 128 -13.96 15.41 1.16
CA SER A 128 -14.00 15.33 -0.30
C SER A 128 -13.99 13.87 -0.74
N LYS A 129 -14.93 13.49 -1.61
CA LYS A 129 -14.94 12.18 -2.26
C LYS A 129 -14.24 12.27 -3.60
N VAL A 130 -12.99 11.83 -3.67
CA VAL A 130 -12.12 11.95 -4.85
C VAL A 130 -12.16 10.65 -5.64
N LYS A 131 -12.30 10.71 -6.98
CA LYS A 131 -12.20 9.52 -7.82
C LYS A 131 -10.76 9.02 -7.87
N VAL A 132 -10.59 7.70 -7.70
CA VAL A 132 -9.30 7.04 -7.81
C VAL A 132 -8.74 7.18 -9.22
N GLN A 133 -9.58 6.93 -10.22
CA GLN A 133 -9.26 7.08 -11.65
C GLN A 133 -10.23 8.01 -12.38
N GLU A 134 -9.74 8.76 -13.36
CA GLU A 134 -10.59 9.59 -14.23
C GLU A 134 -10.06 9.64 -15.67
N CYS A 135 -9.94 8.48 -16.32
CA CYS A 135 -9.32 8.38 -17.65
C CYS A 135 -10.00 9.21 -18.74
N ARG A 136 -11.29 9.53 -18.58
CA ARG A 136 -12.07 10.33 -19.55
C ARG A 136 -11.58 11.77 -19.72
N VAL A 137 -10.67 12.26 -18.87
CA VAL A 137 -10.07 13.60 -19.04
C VAL A 137 -9.12 13.67 -20.24
N TYR A 138 -8.52 12.54 -20.62
CA TYR A 138 -7.66 12.46 -21.81
C TYR A 138 -8.54 12.40 -23.06
N ARG A 139 -8.09 12.94 -24.19
CA ARG A 139 -8.89 12.97 -25.43
C ARG A 139 -8.29 12.13 -26.56
N ASN A 140 -7.01 11.81 -26.46
CA ASN A 140 -6.28 11.07 -27.48
C ASN A 140 -5.25 10.13 -26.86
N CYS A 141 -4.73 9.23 -27.69
CA CYS A 141 -3.75 8.20 -27.32
C CYS A 141 -2.51 8.80 -26.65
N LEU A 142 -1.98 9.90 -27.19
CA LEU A 142 -0.76 10.54 -26.68
C LEU A 142 -0.99 11.16 -25.29
N GLU A 143 -2.12 11.83 -25.07
CA GLU A 143 -2.50 12.35 -23.75
C GLU A 143 -2.68 11.22 -22.73
N CYS A 144 -3.43 10.17 -23.10
CA CYS A 144 -3.74 9.07 -22.20
C CYS A 144 -2.48 8.31 -21.76
N LEU A 145 -1.60 7.97 -22.70
CA LEU A 145 -0.39 7.22 -22.39
C LEU A 145 0.71 8.12 -21.81
N GLY A 146 0.76 9.38 -22.24
CA GLY A 146 1.71 10.38 -21.76
C GLY A 146 1.46 10.79 -20.30
N ALA A 147 0.22 10.71 -19.83
CA ALA A 147 -0.13 10.97 -18.42
C ALA A 147 0.46 9.92 -17.46
N LYS A 148 0.84 8.74 -17.96
CA LYS A 148 1.40 7.63 -17.15
C LYS A 148 0.51 7.22 -15.98
N ASP A 149 -0.80 7.46 -16.08
CA ASP A 149 -1.78 7.02 -15.08
C ASP A 149 -1.91 5.48 -15.14
N PRO A 150 -1.60 4.74 -14.06
CA PRO A 150 -1.64 3.28 -14.04
C PRO A 150 -3.04 2.70 -14.17
N TYR A 151 -4.10 3.49 -13.98
CA TYR A 151 -5.48 3.05 -14.19
C TYR A 151 -5.92 3.16 -15.65
N CYS A 152 -5.23 3.97 -16.46
CA CYS A 152 -5.69 4.34 -17.79
C CYS A 152 -4.92 3.63 -18.90
N GLY A 153 -5.65 3.23 -19.95
CA GLY A 153 -5.10 2.63 -21.15
C GLY A 153 -5.86 3.11 -22.38
N TRP A 154 -5.24 2.97 -23.55
CA TRP A 154 -5.86 3.27 -24.83
C TRP A 154 -6.23 1.95 -25.53
N CYS A 155 -7.49 1.79 -25.93
CA CYS A 155 -7.91 0.64 -26.73
C CYS A 155 -7.81 1.00 -28.22
N SER A 156 -6.92 0.31 -28.94
CA SER A 156 -6.69 0.52 -30.36
C SER A 156 -7.92 0.16 -31.22
N LEU A 157 -8.64 -0.91 -30.88
CA LEU A 157 -9.76 -1.42 -31.68
C LEU A 157 -10.98 -0.48 -31.68
N GLU A 158 -11.25 0.15 -30.53
CA GLU A 158 -12.41 1.05 -30.34
C GLU A 158 -12.04 2.52 -30.51
N ASN A 159 -10.76 2.82 -30.72
CA ASN A 159 -10.19 4.17 -30.77
C ASN A 159 -10.65 5.05 -29.59
N ASN A 160 -10.69 4.46 -28.40
CA ASN A 160 -11.28 5.07 -27.21
C ASN A 160 -10.46 4.73 -25.95
N ILE A 161 -10.67 5.53 -24.91
CA ILE A 161 -10.04 5.38 -23.61
C ILE A 161 -10.79 4.34 -22.79
N ALA A 162 -10.03 3.38 -22.27
CA ALA A 162 -10.53 2.36 -21.39
C ALA A 162 -9.83 2.43 -20.04
N ALA A 163 -10.57 2.13 -18.97
CA ALA A 163 -9.92 1.73 -17.72
C ALA A 163 -9.15 0.44 -18.00
N ARG A 164 -7.94 0.28 -17.50
CA ARG A 164 -7.15 -0.94 -17.75
C ARG A 164 -7.88 -2.21 -17.31
N THR A 165 -8.72 -2.12 -16.29
CA THR A 165 -9.57 -3.22 -15.81
C THR A 165 -10.72 -3.59 -16.75
N SER A 166 -11.07 -2.73 -17.72
CA SER A 166 -12.09 -2.99 -18.75
C SER A 166 -11.52 -3.52 -20.07
N VAL A 167 -10.19 -3.51 -20.24
CA VAL A 167 -9.54 -4.06 -21.42
C VAL A 167 -9.36 -5.57 -21.20
N LYS A 168 -9.89 -6.40 -22.11
CA LYS A 168 -9.69 -7.87 -22.05
C LYS A 168 -8.19 -8.16 -22.13
N ASP A 169 -7.69 -9.03 -21.25
CA ASP A 169 -6.27 -9.34 -20.96
C ASP A 169 -5.37 -9.72 -22.16
N GLN A 170 -5.89 -9.73 -23.38
CA GLN A 170 -5.16 -10.13 -24.58
C GLN A 170 -4.34 -8.97 -25.22
N GLU A 171 -4.46 -7.73 -24.74
CA GLU A 171 -3.79 -6.55 -25.32
C GLU A 171 -2.74 -5.85 -24.45
N LEU A 172 -2.56 -6.23 -23.18
CA LEU A 172 -1.54 -5.61 -22.29
C LEU A 172 -0.18 -6.30 -22.45
N LYS A 173 0.59 -5.94 -23.49
CA LYS A 173 1.95 -6.48 -23.70
C LYS A 173 2.95 -5.86 -22.70
N SER A 174 3.26 -6.62 -21.66
CA SER A 174 3.97 -6.23 -20.44
C SER A 174 5.52 -6.29 -20.49
N SER A 175 6.18 -6.07 -21.64
CA SER A 175 7.65 -6.27 -21.69
C SER A 175 8.42 -5.34 -22.63
N MET A 176 8.22 -4.02 -22.53
CA MET A 176 9.11 -2.98 -23.10
C MET A 176 9.01 -1.70 -22.24
N PRO A 177 9.99 -0.78 -22.26
CA PRO A 177 9.85 0.51 -21.57
C PRO A 177 8.57 1.21 -22.04
N LYS A 178 7.64 1.45 -21.10
CA LYS A 178 6.25 1.89 -21.38
C LYS A 178 6.16 3.11 -22.30
N THR A 179 7.14 4.02 -22.21
CA THR A 179 7.25 5.22 -23.04
C THR A 179 7.44 4.91 -24.54
N VAL A 180 8.23 3.88 -24.87
CA VAL A 180 8.58 3.54 -26.26
C VAL A 180 7.42 2.82 -26.96
N VAL A 181 6.69 1.97 -26.22
CA VAL A 181 5.49 1.30 -26.73
C VAL A 181 4.38 2.31 -27.00
N ALA A 182 4.15 3.25 -26.06
CA ALA A 182 3.11 4.25 -26.21
C ALA A 182 3.26 5.09 -27.49
N SER A 183 4.47 5.57 -27.76
CA SER A 183 4.75 6.37 -28.97
C SER A 183 4.55 5.57 -30.26
N ILE A 184 5.14 4.36 -30.37
CA ILE A 184 5.01 3.53 -31.58
C ILE A 184 3.56 3.10 -31.84
N GLN A 185 2.79 2.82 -30.78
CA GLN A 185 1.40 2.38 -30.88
C GLN A 185 0.47 3.54 -31.29
N CYS A 186 0.71 4.77 -30.83
CA CYS A 186 -0.02 5.94 -31.30
C CYS A 186 0.41 6.37 -32.72
N ASP A 187 1.68 6.21 -33.09
CA ASP A 187 2.23 6.58 -34.40
C ASP A 187 1.76 5.66 -35.55
N ASN A 188 1.53 4.37 -35.28
CA ASN A 188 0.92 3.48 -36.27
C ASN A 188 -0.57 3.83 -36.55
N PHE A 189 -1.23 4.58 -35.66
CA PHE A 189 -2.60 5.06 -35.85
C PHE A 189 -2.69 6.37 -36.64
N THR A 190 -1.74 7.29 -36.47
CA THR A 190 -1.69 8.53 -37.27
C THR A 190 -1.38 8.28 -38.74
N LYS A 191 -0.83 7.10 -39.09
CA LYS A 191 -0.56 6.68 -40.48
C LYS A 191 -1.69 5.89 -41.14
N GLN A 192 -2.84 5.72 -40.47
CA GLN A 192 -4.02 5.03 -41.02
C GLN A 192 -5.09 5.98 -41.58
N TRP A 193 -4.74 7.26 -41.75
CA TRP A 193 -5.50 8.26 -42.50
C TRP A 193 -4.58 9.03 -43.44
#